data_AF-A0A8T4E1A3-F1
#
_entry.id   AF-A0A8T4E1A3-F1
#
_cell.length_a   1.000
_cell.length_b   1.000
_cell.length_c   1.000
_cell.angle_alpha   90.00
_cell.angle_beta   90.00
_cell.angle_gamma   90.00
#
_symmetry.space_group_name_H-M   'P 1'
#
loop_
_entity.id
_entity.type
_entity.pdbx_description
1 polymer ?
#
loop_
_entity_poly.entity_id
_entity_poly.type
_entity_poly.pdbx_seq_one_letter_code
_entity_poly.pdbx_strand_id
1 'polypeptide(L)'
;MKDDITSKYEHKADDLFGTLEILRIILDLDKFQAWFSKSYQKDTSVLLEGYKLFLETALRTFFYEIDSDWSLGLKEDAIFYRAGHRGINLDKIPNTCEKVILIKNLDSMRRDIRNSRNFDELYPLTQKVRTELLARFVPIYDMFVEDNLGFGKDNALRYAAMFQALIFFSDTSKKIPKGYYLFSQVESLTRKQYNASFEGYKYTLQFLWESLLEKESKPEFISEMITAKDWSIDLDVDFEKLDESLEALKESPGEREDLDSYFGRINEGLIKPLEKRLKFKFISQTLLSIKTKPPKEIFGSLLNVPKMVELSEQEKLNCFLLWYPIDYRDSSKGGVFNGSLMLMSLIAGFSEIKVMDNVDSKVQVCKFIHPVGWAKDKNDYSYGILIESYGTFGSDFSGWIMFYDCCGDYSGFSGTEHMQIEAIIDSYKKQGLVELRQMTIGKSRLRKYIAKSVVGEISTKIENELEKTSTKNKELSIVKDARGLVNELFSYYILSKRDGYDVDWNVHASGKQIDIRLENDAEVLLIECKVDPNNLDLGDELQHLKERLSRTDTEKKKRGIFWFWAKPSDITIDRIEKEGFTCEIIKNLIQKDRHISKKKLDTLRYVLNYKGTADREDSFDSDMGIPRSM
;
A
#
# COMPACT_ATOMS: atom_id res chain seq x y z
N MET A 1 -19.71 10.07 -23.87
CA MET A 1 -19.69 8.69 -24.44
C MET A 1 -19.70 7.61 -23.35
N LYS A 2 -19.25 7.88 -22.11
CA LYS A 2 -19.46 6.97 -20.95
C LYS A 2 -20.95 6.85 -20.59
N ASP A 3 -21.67 7.97 -20.44
CA ASP A 3 -23.02 8.02 -19.84
C ASP A 3 -24.10 7.15 -20.52
N ASP A 4 -24.01 6.94 -21.84
CA ASP A 4 -24.99 6.14 -22.60
C ASP A 4 -24.70 4.62 -22.52
N ILE A 5 -23.45 4.25 -22.20
CA ILE A 5 -23.07 2.86 -21.91
C ILE A 5 -23.32 2.56 -20.43
N THR A 6 -22.99 3.47 -19.50
CA THR A 6 -23.20 3.25 -18.07
C THR A 6 -24.68 3.02 -17.75
N SER A 7 -25.61 3.79 -18.31
CA SER A 7 -27.05 3.64 -17.98
C SER A 7 -27.65 2.26 -18.33
N LYS A 8 -27.14 1.58 -19.37
CA LYS A 8 -27.60 0.23 -19.74
C LYS A 8 -27.04 -0.87 -18.85
N TYR A 9 -25.84 -0.68 -18.29
CA TYR A 9 -25.22 -1.65 -17.39
C TYR A 9 -25.55 -1.40 -15.91
N GLU A 10 -25.96 -0.18 -15.55
CA GLU A 10 -26.29 0.22 -14.16
C GLU A 10 -27.42 -0.57 -13.50
N HIS A 11 -28.20 -1.31 -14.29
CA HIS A 11 -29.37 -2.05 -13.80
C HIS A 11 -29.31 -3.56 -14.01
N LYS A 12 -28.27 -4.11 -14.67
CA LYS A 12 -28.21 -5.55 -14.97
C LYS A 12 -28.00 -6.35 -13.69
N ALA A 13 -28.83 -7.36 -13.45
CA ALA A 13 -28.79 -8.17 -12.23
C ALA A 13 -28.61 -9.67 -12.51
N ASP A 14 -28.53 -10.07 -13.78
CA ASP A 14 -28.42 -11.47 -14.20
C ASP A 14 -27.22 -12.17 -13.57
N ASP A 15 -26.06 -11.53 -13.64
CA ASP A 15 -24.79 -12.17 -13.33
C ASP A 15 -24.65 -12.37 -11.81
N LEU A 16 -24.98 -11.33 -11.03
CA LEU A 16 -25.04 -11.36 -9.58
C LEU A 16 -26.02 -12.41 -9.04
N PHE A 17 -27.29 -12.38 -9.47
CA PHE A 17 -28.30 -13.29 -8.93
C PHE A 17 -28.21 -14.70 -9.53
N GLY A 18 -27.75 -14.84 -10.78
CA GLY A 18 -27.44 -16.15 -11.36
C GLY A 18 -26.33 -16.85 -10.58
N THR A 19 -25.28 -16.13 -10.19
CA THR A 19 -24.22 -16.67 -9.33
C THR A 19 -24.71 -16.97 -7.91
N LEU A 20 -25.55 -16.10 -7.34
CA LEU A 20 -26.18 -16.33 -6.04
C LEU A 20 -27.06 -17.58 -6.03
N GLU A 21 -27.78 -17.85 -7.12
CA GLU A 21 -28.59 -19.06 -7.29
C GLU A 21 -27.73 -20.32 -7.37
N ILE A 22 -26.58 -20.25 -8.08
CA ILE A 22 -25.59 -21.33 -8.06
C ILE A 22 -25.12 -21.59 -6.62
N LEU A 23 -24.73 -20.54 -5.88
CA LEU A 23 -24.36 -20.64 -4.46
C LEU A 23 -25.48 -21.28 -3.63
N ARG A 24 -26.74 -20.88 -3.83
CA ARG A 24 -27.90 -21.44 -3.11
C ARG A 24 -28.03 -22.95 -3.32
N ILE A 25 -27.83 -23.42 -4.56
CA ILE A 25 -27.89 -24.85 -4.89
C ILE A 25 -26.74 -25.60 -4.23
N ILE A 26 -25.49 -25.15 -4.43
CA ILE A 26 -24.32 -25.89 -3.98
C ILE A 26 -24.11 -25.84 -2.48
N LEU A 27 -24.58 -24.79 -1.78
CA LEU A 27 -24.50 -24.70 -0.31
C LEU A 27 -25.47 -25.67 0.40
N ASP A 28 -26.35 -26.35 -0.33
CA ASP A 28 -27.16 -27.43 0.20
C ASP A 28 -26.38 -28.75 0.26
N LEU A 29 -25.46 -28.80 1.23
CA LEU A 29 -24.55 -29.93 1.41
C LEU A 29 -25.30 -31.25 1.66
N ASP A 30 -26.42 -31.21 2.39
CA ASP A 30 -27.27 -32.37 2.63
C ASP A 30 -27.86 -32.90 1.32
N LYS A 31 -28.41 -32.02 0.46
CA LYS A 31 -28.93 -32.41 -0.86
C LYS A 31 -27.82 -32.96 -1.77
N PHE A 32 -26.63 -32.36 -1.74
CA PHE A 32 -25.48 -32.84 -2.51
C PHE A 32 -25.03 -34.24 -2.07
N GLN A 33 -24.82 -34.46 -0.77
CA GLN A 33 -24.38 -35.76 -0.24
C GLN A 33 -25.45 -36.83 -0.48
N ALA A 34 -26.73 -36.53 -0.26
CA ALA A 34 -27.83 -37.44 -0.54
C ALA A 34 -27.90 -37.81 -2.03
N TRP A 35 -27.72 -36.84 -2.92
CA TRP A 35 -27.64 -37.09 -4.37
C TRP A 35 -26.46 -37.99 -4.71
N PHE A 36 -25.25 -37.70 -4.20
CA PHE A 36 -24.06 -38.47 -4.52
C PHE A 36 -24.15 -39.92 -4.01
N SER A 37 -24.57 -40.11 -2.75
CA SER A 37 -24.74 -41.44 -2.17
C SER A 37 -25.78 -42.26 -2.94
N LYS A 38 -26.89 -41.64 -3.37
CA LYS A 38 -27.92 -42.31 -4.16
C LYS A 38 -27.45 -42.69 -5.56
N SER A 39 -26.74 -41.79 -6.24
CA SER A 39 -26.35 -41.96 -7.65
C SER A 39 -25.12 -42.86 -7.82
N TYR A 40 -24.17 -42.84 -6.88
CA TYR A 40 -22.85 -43.48 -7.07
C TYR A 40 -22.48 -44.52 -6.02
N GLN A 41 -23.15 -44.57 -4.87
CA GLN A 41 -22.85 -45.51 -3.77
C GLN A 41 -21.36 -45.51 -3.35
N LYS A 42 -20.71 -44.35 -3.43
CA LYS A 42 -19.30 -44.14 -3.05
C LYS A 42 -19.20 -43.31 -1.78
N ASP A 43 -18.05 -43.39 -1.11
CA ASP A 43 -17.71 -42.49 -0.01
C ASP A 43 -17.56 -41.05 -0.53
N THR A 44 -18.24 -40.10 0.11
CA THR A 44 -18.16 -38.67 -0.23
C THR A 44 -16.81 -38.06 0.14
N SER A 45 -16.03 -38.65 1.05
CA SER A 45 -14.78 -38.06 1.58
C SER A 45 -13.78 -37.69 0.48
N VAL A 46 -13.74 -38.47 -0.60
CA VAL A 46 -12.85 -38.24 -1.76
C VAL A 46 -13.21 -37.00 -2.58
N LEU A 47 -14.41 -36.44 -2.37
CA LEU A 47 -14.90 -35.27 -3.11
C LEU A 47 -14.59 -33.95 -2.41
N LEU A 48 -14.15 -33.98 -1.15
CA LEU A 48 -14.10 -32.77 -0.31
C LEU A 48 -13.31 -31.64 -0.96
N GLU A 49 -12.08 -31.90 -1.42
CA GLU A 49 -11.22 -30.86 -2.01
C GLU A 49 -11.84 -30.24 -3.25
N GLY A 50 -12.46 -31.05 -4.11
CA GLY A 50 -13.11 -30.56 -5.31
C GLY A 50 -14.40 -29.80 -5.05
N TYR A 51 -15.20 -30.23 -4.07
CA TYR A 51 -16.38 -29.51 -3.63
C TYR A 51 -16.01 -28.16 -2.98
N LYS A 52 -14.94 -28.12 -2.16
CA LYS A 52 -14.37 -26.86 -1.62
C LYS A 52 -13.92 -25.94 -2.74
N LEU A 53 -13.22 -26.46 -3.76
CA LEU A 53 -12.81 -25.67 -4.91
C LEU A 53 -14.03 -25.11 -5.67
N PHE A 54 -15.09 -25.89 -5.82
CA PHE A 54 -16.31 -25.43 -6.47
C PHE A 54 -16.98 -24.29 -5.69
N LEU A 55 -17.14 -24.44 -4.37
CA LEU A 55 -17.64 -23.38 -3.49
C LEU A 55 -16.77 -22.13 -3.55
N GLU A 56 -15.44 -22.30 -3.52
CA GLU A 56 -14.50 -21.21 -3.63
C GLU A 56 -14.62 -20.48 -4.98
N THR A 57 -14.77 -21.24 -6.08
CA THR A 57 -15.01 -20.69 -7.42
C THR A 57 -16.30 -19.87 -7.43
N ALA A 58 -17.38 -20.39 -6.86
CA ALA A 58 -18.66 -19.69 -6.79
C ALA A 58 -18.59 -18.40 -5.97
N LEU A 59 -17.89 -18.42 -4.83
CA LEU A 59 -17.67 -17.22 -4.02
C LEU A 59 -16.81 -16.19 -4.76
N ARG A 60 -15.73 -16.61 -5.45
CA ARG A 60 -14.89 -15.70 -6.25
C ARG A 60 -15.65 -15.06 -7.40
N THR A 61 -16.45 -15.83 -8.14
CA THR A 61 -17.36 -15.28 -9.15
C THR A 61 -18.29 -14.26 -8.51
N PHE A 62 -18.89 -14.59 -7.36
CA PHE A 62 -19.78 -13.67 -6.66
C PHE A 62 -19.07 -12.38 -6.20
N PHE A 63 -17.79 -12.44 -5.80
CA PHE A 63 -16.99 -11.25 -5.47
C PHE A 63 -16.78 -10.37 -6.70
N TYR A 64 -16.47 -10.99 -7.85
CA TYR A 64 -16.35 -10.29 -9.12
C TYR A 64 -17.66 -9.62 -9.54
N GLU A 65 -18.80 -10.29 -9.35
CA GLU A 65 -20.11 -9.69 -9.63
C GLU A 65 -20.41 -8.51 -8.69
N ILE A 66 -20.06 -8.58 -7.39
CA ILE A 66 -20.18 -7.43 -6.47
C ILE A 66 -19.24 -6.28 -6.87
N ASP A 67 -18.00 -6.60 -7.26
CA ASP A 67 -16.99 -5.63 -7.66
C ASP A 67 -17.44 -4.85 -8.90
N SER A 68 -18.01 -5.55 -9.89
CA SER A 68 -18.49 -4.93 -11.13
C SER A 68 -19.89 -4.33 -11.05
N ASP A 69 -20.68 -4.67 -10.02
CA ASP A 69 -22.05 -4.19 -9.86
C ASP A 69 -22.14 -2.78 -9.24
N TRP A 70 -23.00 -1.95 -9.83
CA TRP A 70 -23.35 -0.61 -9.34
C TRP A 70 -24.80 -0.52 -8.84
N SER A 71 -25.59 -1.58 -9.09
CA SER A 71 -27.03 -1.62 -8.86
C SER A 71 -27.40 -1.85 -7.39
N LEU A 72 -26.50 -2.47 -6.61
CA LEU A 72 -26.63 -2.69 -5.16
C LEU A 72 -26.52 -1.41 -4.33
N GLY A 73 -26.10 -0.28 -4.92
CA GLY A 73 -25.96 1.00 -4.21
C GLY A 73 -24.83 1.03 -3.17
N LEU A 74 -23.89 0.08 -3.24
CA LEU A 74 -22.68 0.04 -2.43
C LEU A 74 -21.65 1.03 -2.97
N LYS A 75 -21.09 1.84 -2.08
CA LYS A 75 -20.04 2.80 -2.45
C LYS A 75 -18.73 2.09 -2.75
N GLU A 76 -18.13 2.51 -3.85
CA GLU A 76 -16.76 2.23 -4.25
C GLU A 76 -15.93 3.52 -4.20
N ASP A 77 -14.64 3.40 -3.89
CA ASP A 77 -13.70 4.50 -3.95
C ASP A 77 -12.51 4.20 -4.88
N ALA A 78 -11.74 5.25 -5.20
CA ALA A 78 -10.59 5.12 -6.10
C ALA A 78 -9.51 4.15 -5.56
N ILE A 79 -9.42 3.96 -4.24
CA ILE A 79 -8.48 3.02 -3.63
C ILE A 79 -8.87 1.59 -3.99
N PHE A 80 -10.12 1.20 -3.76
CA PHE A 80 -10.57 -0.16 -4.07
C PHE A 80 -10.56 -0.45 -5.57
N TYR A 81 -11.10 0.46 -6.38
CA TYR A 81 -11.08 0.36 -7.85
C TYR A 81 -9.66 0.11 -8.38
N ARG A 82 -8.70 0.95 -7.93
CA ARG A 82 -7.33 0.86 -8.43
C ARG A 82 -6.58 -0.36 -7.89
N ALA A 83 -6.88 -0.77 -6.66
CA ALA A 83 -6.36 -2.01 -6.11
C ALA A 83 -6.82 -3.24 -6.91
N GLY A 84 -8.06 -3.23 -7.43
CA GLY A 84 -8.60 -4.24 -8.36
C GLY A 84 -7.76 -4.34 -9.62
N HIS A 85 -7.58 -3.21 -10.31
CA HIS A 85 -6.79 -3.15 -11.54
C HIS A 85 -5.32 -3.58 -11.37
N ARG A 86 -4.75 -3.38 -10.19
CA ARG A 86 -3.36 -3.77 -9.86
C ARG A 86 -3.23 -5.19 -9.30
N GLY A 87 -4.35 -5.89 -9.06
CA GLY A 87 -4.34 -7.22 -8.44
C GLY A 87 -3.75 -7.21 -7.01
N ILE A 88 -3.97 -6.13 -6.25
CA ILE A 88 -3.50 -6.05 -4.87
C ILE A 88 -4.27 -7.04 -4.02
N ASN A 89 -3.56 -7.82 -3.19
CA ASN A 89 -4.20 -8.74 -2.27
C ASN A 89 -5.16 -7.99 -1.33
N LEU A 90 -6.36 -8.53 -1.16
CA LEU A 90 -7.47 -7.93 -0.42
C LEU A 90 -7.10 -7.52 1.02
N ASP A 91 -6.23 -8.29 1.69
CA ASP A 91 -5.76 -7.99 3.05
C ASP A 91 -4.95 -6.69 3.13
N LYS A 92 -4.35 -6.27 2.00
CA LYS A 92 -3.53 -5.07 1.88
C LYS A 92 -4.31 -3.84 1.44
N ILE A 93 -5.61 -3.99 1.16
CA ILE A 93 -6.48 -2.89 0.77
C ILE A 93 -7.14 -2.36 2.05
N PRO A 94 -7.09 -1.06 2.36
CA PRO A 94 -7.75 -0.54 3.53
C PRO A 94 -9.29 -0.58 3.42
N ASN A 95 -9.99 -0.56 4.56
CA ASN A 95 -11.47 -0.56 4.61
C ASN A 95 -12.05 0.83 4.28
N THR A 96 -11.79 1.34 3.09
CA THR A 96 -12.09 2.73 2.72
C THR A 96 -13.46 2.94 2.09
N CYS A 97 -14.11 1.85 1.63
CA CYS A 97 -15.46 1.89 1.06
C CYS A 97 -16.31 0.66 1.45
N GLU A 98 -17.58 0.66 1.07
CA GLU A 98 -18.53 -0.38 1.46
C GLU A 98 -18.28 -1.70 0.72
N LYS A 99 -17.92 -1.64 -0.57
CA LYS A 99 -17.59 -2.84 -1.36
C LYS A 99 -16.42 -3.62 -0.77
N VAL A 100 -15.31 -2.94 -0.42
CA VAL A 100 -14.15 -3.63 0.16
C VAL A 100 -14.48 -4.26 1.52
N ILE A 101 -15.31 -3.61 2.33
CA ILE A 101 -15.78 -4.16 3.62
C ILE A 101 -16.60 -5.44 3.39
N LEU A 102 -17.58 -5.37 2.49
CA LEU A 102 -18.42 -6.50 2.12
C LEU A 102 -17.57 -7.68 1.63
N ILE A 103 -16.72 -7.45 0.63
CA ILE A 103 -15.90 -8.50 0.01
C ILE A 103 -14.93 -9.11 1.02
N LYS A 104 -14.35 -8.33 1.94
CA LYS A 104 -13.51 -8.88 3.02
C LYS A 104 -14.26 -9.78 3.99
N ASN A 105 -15.48 -9.41 4.37
CA ASN A 105 -16.30 -10.27 5.23
C ASN A 105 -16.66 -11.58 4.53
N LEU A 106 -16.94 -11.53 3.22
CA LEU A 106 -17.17 -12.73 2.42
C LEU A 106 -15.90 -13.56 2.20
N ASP A 107 -14.74 -12.92 2.00
CA ASP A 107 -13.46 -13.61 1.88
C ASP A 107 -13.09 -14.36 3.16
N SER A 108 -13.46 -13.84 4.33
CA SER A 108 -13.32 -14.57 5.60
C SER A 108 -14.09 -15.89 5.57
N MET A 109 -15.35 -15.88 5.11
CA MET A 109 -16.15 -17.11 4.98
C MET A 109 -15.55 -18.08 3.97
N ARG A 110 -15.02 -17.56 2.85
CA ARG A 110 -14.31 -18.36 1.84
C ARG A 110 -13.06 -19.04 2.44
N ARG A 111 -12.25 -18.31 3.22
CA ARG A 111 -11.06 -18.88 3.89
C ARG A 111 -11.43 -19.98 4.86
N ASP A 112 -12.50 -19.80 5.64
CA ASP A 112 -13.00 -20.83 6.56
C ASP A 112 -13.38 -22.10 5.78
N ILE A 113 -14.13 -21.96 4.67
CA ILE A 113 -14.49 -23.08 3.78
C ILE A 113 -13.24 -23.78 3.22
N ARG A 114 -12.26 -23.01 2.73
CA ARG A 114 -11.02 -23.56 2.15
C ARG A 114 -10.24 -24.39 3.17
N ASN A 115 -10.25 -23.95 4.43
CA ASN A 115 -9.45 -24.54 5.51
C ASN A 115 -10.14 -25.73 6.21
N SER A 116 -11.39 -26.04 5.88
CA SER A 116 -12.08 -27.21 6.45
C SER A 116 -11.45 -28.52 6.00
N ARG A 117 -11.42 -29.49 6.92
CA ARG A 117 -10.69 -30.77 6.74
C ARG A 117 -11.58 -31.95 6.39
N ASN A 118 -12.88 -31.80 6.58
CA ASN A 118 -13.90 -32.83 6.33
C ASN A 118 -15.27 -32.15 6.14
N PHE A 119 -16.27 -32.94 5.75
CA PHE A 119 -17.63 -32.43 5.54
C PHE A 119 -18.31 -31.99 6.84
N ASP A 120 -17.97 -32.59 7.99
CA ASP A 120 -18.54 -32.20 9.29
C ASP A 120 -18.10 -30.79 9.71
N GLU A 121 -16.84 -30.42 9.44
CA GLU A 121 -16.33 -29.05 9.61
C GLU A 121 -16.89 -28.09 8.55
N LEU A 122 -17.11 -28.57 7.32
CA LEU A 122 -17.62 -27.75 6.22
C LEU A 122 -19.11 -27.39 6.38
N TYR A 123 -19.91 -28.30 6.93
CA TYR A 123 -21.36 -28.12 7.10
C TYR A 123 -21.75 -26.84 7.86
N PRO A 124 -21.26 -26.58 9.09
CA PRO A 124 -21.62 -25.35 9.80
C PRO A 124 -21.16 -24.09 9.06
N LEU A 125 -20.09 -24.18 8.26
CA LEU A 125 -19.59 -23.06 7.46
C LEU A 125 -20.51 -22.76 6.26
N THR A 126 -21.01 -23.79 5.56
CA THR A 126 -21.99 -23.58 4.48
C THR A 126 -23.30 -23.04 5.02
N GLN A 127 -23.75 -23.52 6.20
CA GLN A 127 -24.92 -22.94 6.88
C GLN A 127 -24.72 -21.47 7.23
N LYS A 128 -23.54 -21.11 7.75
CA LYS A 128 -23.20 -19.71 8.01
C LYS A 128 -23.31 -18.85 6.75
N VAL A 129 -22.78 -19.31 5.61
CA VAL A 129 -22.92 -18.58 4.33
C VAL A 129 -24.40 -18.46 3.94
N ARG A 130 -25.21 -19.51 4.09
CA ARG A 130 -26.65 -19.42 3.81
C ARG A 130 -27.34 -18.36 4.68
N THR A 131 -27.07 -18.34 5.98
CA THR A 131 -27.73 -17.45 6.93
C THR A 131 -27.20 -16.01 6.90
N GLU A 132 -25.90 -15.82 6.66
CA GLU A 132 -25.27 -14.50 6.71
C GLU A 132 -25.17 -13.83 5.34
N LEU A 133 -25.02 -14.60 4.24
CA LEU A 133 -24.99 -14.08 2.88
C LEU A 133 -26.35 -14.24 2.19
N LEU A 134 -26.80 -15.47 1.91
CA LEU A 134 -27.97 -15.68 1.04
C LEU A 134 -29.23 -15.03 1.61
N ALA A 135 -29.45 -15.15 2.92
CA ALA A 135 -30.60 -14.55 3.60
C ALA A 135 -30.67 -13.01 3.46
N ARG A 136 -29.55 -12.33 3.17
CA ARG A 136 -29.51 -10.88 2.94
C ARG A 136 -29.88 -10.52 1.51
N PHE A 137 -29.56 -11.38 0.55
CA PHE A 137 -29.85 -11.14 -0.86
C PHE A 137 -31.26 -11.61 -1.28
N VAL A 138 -31.90 -12.51 -0.52
CA VAL A 138 -33.29 -12.93 -0.78
C VAL A 138 -34.26 -11.73 -0.80
N PRO A 139 -34.30 -10.85 0.23
CA PRO A 139 -35.13 -9.65 0.17
C PRO A 139 -34.79 -8.71 -0.99
N ILE A 140 -33.51 -8.62 -1.38
CA ILE A 140 -33.08 -7.80 -2.52
C ILE A 140 -33.72 -8.35 -3.79
N TYR A 141 -33.59 -9.67 -4.01
CA TYR A 141 -34.19 -10.35 -5.14
C TYR A 141 -35.72 -10.16 -5.15
N ASP A 142 -36.39 -10.46 -4.04
CA ASP A 142 -37.85 -10.46 -3.99
C ASP A 142 -38.45 -9.08 -4.23
N MET A 143 -37.87 -8.04 -3.63
CA MET A 143 -38.46 -6.70 -3.60
C MET A 143 -37.95 -5.77 -4.70
N PHE A 144 -36.70 -5.94 -5.18
CA PHE A 144 -36.05 -4.94 -6.04
C PHE A 144 -35.68 -5.46 -7.43
N VAL A 145 -35.65 -6.78 -7.64
CA VAL A 145 -35.35 -7.38 -8.94
C VAL A 145 -36.63 -7.58 -9.75
N GLU A 146 -36.60 -7.20 -11.02
CA GLU A 146 -37.67 -7.40 -11.99
C GLU A 146 -37.20 -8.29 -13.14
N ASP A 147 -38.13 -9.09 -13.67
CA ASP A 147 -37.98 -9.80 -14.94
C ASP A 147 -38.37 -8.87 -16.09
N ASN A 148 -37.41 -8.58 -16.96
CA ASN A 148 -37.61 -7.66 -18.07
C ASN A 148 -38.34 -8.26 -19.27
N LEU A 149 -38.51 -9.59 -19.33
CA LEU A 149 -38.99 -10.30 -20.52
C LEU A 149 -40.24 -11.14 -20.29
N GLY A 150 -40.74 -11.19 -19.06
CA GLY A 150 -42.01 -11.83 -18.73
C GLY A 150 -41.95 -13.36 -18.75
N PHE A 151 -40.77 -13.95 -18.53
CA PHE A 151 -40.59 -15.39 -18.35
C PHE A 151 -41.04 -15.89 -16.95
N GLY A 152 -41.26 -14.96 -16.02
CA GLY A 152 -41.41 -15.20 -14.59
C GLY A 152 -40.04 -15.16 -13.90
N LYS A 153 -39.97 -14.50 -12.73
CA LYS A 153 -38.73 -14.29 -11.97
C LYS A 153 -37.93 -15.58 -11.77
N ASP A 154 -38.57 -16.66 -11.33
CA ASP A 154 -37.89 -17.95 -11.09
C ASP A 154 -37.28 -18.56 -12.36
N ASN A 155 -37.95 -18.45 -13.51
CA ASN A 155 -37.39 -18.93 -14.77
C ASN A 155 -36.24 -18.05 -15.22
N ALA A 156 -36.39 -16.72 -15.14
CA ALA A 156 -35.34 -15.78 -15.47
C ALA A 156 -34.08 -16.00 -14.62
N LEU A 157 -34.24 -16.18 -13.30
CA LEU A 157 -33.15 -16.52 -12.38
C LEU A 157 -32.48 -17.84 -12.72
N ARG A 158 -33.27 -18.88 -12.98
CA ARG A 158 -32.75 -20.19 -13.40
C ARG A 158 -31.95 -20.10 -14.69
N TYR A 159 -32.45 -19.37 -15.69
CA TYR A 159 -31.75 -19.21 -16.96
C TYR A 159 -30.46 -18.38 -16.81
N ALA A 160 -30.49 -17.33 -15.97
CA ALA A 160 -29.29 -16.59 -15.61
C ALA A 160 -28.25 -17.52 -14.94
N ALA A 161 -28.68 -18.35 -13.99
CA ALA A 161 -27.82 -19.33 -13.33
C ALA A 161 -27.26 -20.38 -14.29
N MET A 162 -28.03 -20.87 -15.26
CA MET A 162 -27.53 -21.78 -16.31
C MET A 162 -26.45 -21.12 -17.17
N PHE A 163 -26.63 -19.85 -17.53
CA PHE A 163 -25.65 -19.12 -18.33
C PHE A 163 -24.36 -18.85 -17.53
N GLN A 164 -24.49 -18.49 -16.26
CA GLN A 164 -23.36 -18.33 -15.33
C GLN A 164 -22.61 -19.66 -15.10
N ALA A 165 -23.35 -20.78 -14.93
CA ALA A 165 -22.79 -22.12 -14.81
C ALA A 165 -22.00 -22.54 -16.07
N LEU A 166 -22.50 -22.19 -17.25
CA LEU A 166 -21.78 -22.42 -18.51
C LEU A 166 -20.45 -21.65 -18.51
N ILE A 167 -20.49 -20.32 -18.34
CA ILE A 167 -19.33 -19.46 -18.59
C ILE A 167 -18.26 -19.60 -17.51
N PHE A 168 -18.63 -19.73 -16.24
CA PHE A 168 -17.64 -19.62 -15.15
C PHE A 168 -17.28 -20.94 -14.49
N PHE A 169 -18.10 -21.98 -14.66
CA PHE A 169 -17.90 -23.25 -14.00
C PHE A 169 -17.63 -24.41 -14.96
N SER A 170 -18.16 -24.32 -16.19
CA SER A 170 -17.98 -25.36 -17.22
C SER A 170 -16.84 -25.04 -18.18
N ASP A 171 -16.53 -23.76 -18.45
CA ASP A 171 -15.35 -23.34 -19.21
C ASP A 171 -14.08 -23.55 -18.36
N THR A 172 -13.33 -24.60 -18.68
CA THR A 172 -12.08 -24.99 -18.03
C THR A 172 -10.88 -24.94 -18.98
N SER A 173 -11.03 -24.22 -20.10
CA SER A 173 -10.02 -24.04 -21.16
C SER A 173 -8.66 -23.55 -20.68
N LYS A 174 -8.59 -22.94 -19.49
CA LYS A 174 -7.37 -22.51 -18.80
C LYS A 174 -6.91 -23.48 -17.70
N LYS A 175 -7.23 -24.77 -17.85
CA LYS A 175 -6.98 -25.87 -16.90
C LYS A 175 -7.72 -25.74 -15.56
N ILE A 176 -8.48 -24.69 -15.34
CA ILE A 176 -9.27 -24.47 -14.11
C ILE A 176 -10.49 -23.62 -14.51
N PRO A 177 -11.60 -23.69 -13.78
CA PRO A 177 -12.81 -22.95 -14.11
C PRO A 177 -12.54 -21.46 -14.21
N LYS A 178 -13.08 -20.83 -15.26
CA LYS A 178 -12.90 -19.40 -15.52
C LYS A 178 -13.26 -18.52 -14.32
N GLY A 179 -14.31 -18.88 -13.57
CA GLY A 179 -14.74 -18.18 -12.36
C GLY A 179 -13.66 -18.06 -11.28
N TYR A 180 -12.70 -19.00 -11.25
CA TYR A 180 -11.65 -19.04 -10.25
C TYR A 180 -10.66 -17.85 -10.39
N TYR A 181 -10.47 -17.33 -11.60
CA TYR A 181 -9.50 -16.26 -11.89
C TYR A 181 -10.09 -14.85 -11.90
N LEU A 182 -11.41 -14.69 -11.85
CA LEU A 182 -12.05 -13.39 -12.03
C LEU A 182 -11.69 -12.39 -10.93
N PHE A 183 -11.42 -12.88 -9.72
CA PHE A 183 -11.06 -12.06 -8.58
C PHE A 183 -9.63 -12.35 -8.12
N SER A 184 -8.66 -11.61 -8.67
CA SER A 184 -7.23 -11.86 -8.44
C SER A 184 -6.70 -11.37 -7.08
N GLN A 185 -7.54 -10.70 -6.29
CA GLN A 185 -7.15 -10.13 -4.99
C GLN A 185 -7.10 -11.19 -3.86
N VAL A 186 -7.38 -12.46 -4.15
CA VAL A 186 -7.36 -13.57 -3.18
C VAL A 186 -6.33 -14.64 -3.56
N GLU A 187 -5.84 -15.39 -2.55
CA GLU A 187 -4.75 -16.36 -2.71
C GLU A 187 -5.05 -17.50 -3.68
N SER A 188 -4.15 -17.79 -4.62
CA SER A 188 -4.28 -18.90 -5.58
C SER A 188 -4.15 -20.29 -4.94
N LEU A 189 -4.53 -21.34 -5.67
CA LEU A 189 -4.32 -22.74 -5.28
C LEU A 189 -2.84 -23.11 -5.36
N THR A 190 -2.43 -24.03 -4.49
CA THR A 190 -1.18 -24.78 -4.69
C THR A 190 -1.38 -25.90 -5.70
N ARG A 191 -0.31 -26.34 -6.37
CA ARG A 191 -0.36 -27.49 -7.30
C ARG A 191 -0.94 -28.76 -6.68
N LYS A 192 -0.66 -29.00 -5.40
CA LYS A 192 -1.20 -30.14 -4.64
C LYS A 192 -2.73 -30.03 -4.49
N GLN A 193 -3.23 -28.86 -4.09
CA GLN A 193 -4.67 -28.61 -3.95
C GLN A 193 -5.37 -28.76 -5.30
N TYR A 194 -4.79 -28.18 -6.35
CA TYR A 194 -5.30 -28.27 -7.71
C TYR A 194 -5.51 -29.72 -8.16
N ASN A 195 -4.48 -30.57 -8.06
CA ASN A 195 -4.57 -31.98 -8.45
C ASN A 195 -5.61 -32.77 -7.62
N ALA A 196 -5.73 -32.47 -6.32
CA ALA A 196 -6.67 -33.15 -5.44
C ALA A 196 -8.14 -32.72 -5.68
N SER A 197 -8.37 -31.62 -6.39
CA SER A 197 -9.70 -31.02 -6.50
C SER A 197 -10.50 -31.51 -7.71
N PHE A 198 -9.88 -32.14 -8.71
CA PHE A 198 -10.55 -32.47 -9.97
C PHE A 198 -11.78 -33.37 -9.77
N GLU A 199 -11.62 -34.47 -9.04
CA GLU A 199 -12.70 -35.46 -8.88
C GLU A 199 -13.94 -34.85 -8.21
N GLY A 200 -13.77 -34.19 -7.06
CA GLY A 200 -14.89 -33.54 -6.38
C GLY A 200 -15.53 -32.41 -7.20
N TYR A 201 -14.75 -31.70 -8.00
CA TYR A 201 -15.24 -30.57 -8.80
C TYR A 201 -16.22 -31.03 -9.87
N LYS A 202 -15.88 -32.05 -10.66
CA LYS A 202 -16.76 -32.55 -11.74
C LYS A 202 -18.08 -33.13 -11.22
N TYR A 203 -18.09 -33.83 -10.09
CA TYR A 203 -19.37 -34.28 -9.49
C TYR A 203 -20.21 -33.10 -8.97
N THR A 204 -19.57 -32.07 -8.42
CA THR A 204 -20.28 -30.87 -7.99
C THR A 204 -20.87 -30.11 -9.18
N LEU A 205 -20.14 -30.03 -10.29
CA LEU A 205 -20.62 -29.44 -11.53
C LEU A 205 -21.81 -30.21 -12.13
N GLN A 206 -21.74 -31.54 -12.15
CA GLN A 206 -22.88 -32.36 -12.57
C GLN A 206 -24.10 -32.13 -11.66
N PHE A 207 -23.90 -32.15 -10.34
CA PHE A 207 -24.99 -31.88 -9.38
C PHE A 207 -25.65 -30.52 -9.62
N LEU A 208 -24.86 -29.49 -9.90
CA LEU A 208 -25.36 -28.17 -10.25
C LEU A 208 -26.24 -28.22 -11.50
N TRP A 209 -25.73 -28.78 -12.60
CA TRP A 209 -26.49 -28.88 -13.85
C TRP A 209 -27.78 -29.68 -13.70
N GLU A 210 -27.73 -30.82 -13.00
CA GLU A 210 -28.93 -31.62 -12.72
C GLU A 210 -29.96 -30.86 -11.89
N SER A 211 -29.52 -30.02 -10.95
CA SER A 211 -30.39 -29.18 -10.12
C SER A 211 -31.01 -28.03 -10.91
N LEU A 212 -30.25 -27.43 -11.85
CA LEU A 212 -30.78 -26.38 -12.74
C LEU A 212 -31.79 -26.94 -13.76
N LEU A 213 -31.66 -28.21 -14.13
CA LEU A 213 -32.49 -28.85 -15.15
C LEU A 213 -33.77 -29.51 -14.62
N GLU A 214 -34.09 -29.48 -13.31
CA GLU A 214 -35.12 -30.27 -12.58
C GLU A 214 -36.45 -30.64 -13.30
N LYS A 215 -36.90 -29.93 -14.34
CA LYS A 215 -38.15 -30.16 -15.11
C LYS A 215 -37.94 -30.50 -16.59
N GLU A 216 -36.72 -30.45 -17.09
CA GLU A 216 -36.38 -30.69 -18.50
C GLU A 216 -35.74 -32.08 -18.67
N SER A 217 -35.79 -32.61 -19.90
CA SER A 217 -35.07 -33.85 -20.24
C SER A 217 -33.58 -33.62 -20.00
N LYS A 218 -32.99 -34.31 -19.03
CA LYS A 218 -31.56 -34.26 -18.74
C LYS A 218 -30.79 -34.87 -19.91
N PRO A 219 -29.99 -34.09 -20.66
CA PRO A 219 -29.18 -34.66 -21.72
C PRO A 219 -28.16 -35.66 -21.15
N GLU A 220 -27.91 -36.76 -21.87
CA GLU A 220 -26.99 -37.82 -21.43
C GLU A 220 -25.58 -37.28 -21.12
N PHE A 221 -25.12 -36.30 -21.90
CA PHE A 221 -23.80 -35.69 -21.71
C PHE A 221 -23.63 -34.99 -20.34
N ILE A 222 -24.70 -34.62 -19.63
CA ILE A 222 -24.57 -34.09 -18.27
C ILE A 222 -24.10 -35.19 -17.32
N SER A 223 -24.68 -36.38 -17.42
CA SER A 223 -24.32 -37.54 -16.62
C SER A 223 -22.94 -38.10 -17.00
N GLU A 224 -22.54 -37.97 -18.26
CA GLU A 224 -21.23 -38.42 -18.75
C GLU A 224 -20.07 -37.59 -18.21
N MET A 225 -20.30 -36.36 -17.72
CA MET A 225 -19.25 -35.45 -17.25
C MET A 225 -18.28 -36.07 -16.23
N ILE A 226 -18.76 -37.02 -15.43
CA ILE A 226 -17.93 -37.75 -14.46
C ILE A 226 -16.86 -38.65 -15.08
N THR A 227 -16.99 -38.97 -16.37
CA THR A 227 -16.00 -39.71 -17.14
C THR A 227 -14.79 -38.87 -17.52
N ALA A 228 -14.88 -37.53 -17.36
CA ALA A 228 -13.77 -36.63 -17.61
C ALA A 228 -12.53 -37.04 -16.79
N LYS A 229 -11.37 -37.09 -17.45
CA LYS A 229 -10.10 -37.56 -16.87
C LYS A 229 -9.18 -36.41 -16.44
N ASP A 230 -9.34 -35.23 -17.02
CA ASP A 230 -8.58 -34.03 -16.67
C ASP A 230 -9.41 -32.75 -16.94
N TRP A 231 -8.88 -31.59 -16.56
CA TRP A 231 -9.54 -30.29 -16.68
C TRP A 231 -9.68 -29.81 -18.14
N SER A 232 -8.60 -29.89 -18.92
CA SER A 232 -8.56 -29.53 -20.33
C SER A 232 -7.34 -30.15 -20.99
N ILE A 233 -7.36 -30.37 -22.30
CA ILE A 233 -6.15 -30.74 -23.06
C ILE A 233 -5.12 -29.60 -22.96
N ASP A 234 -3.87 -29.96 -22.73
CA ASP A 234 -2.77 -29.01 -22.61
C ASP A 234 -2.50 -28.33 -23.96
N LEU A 235 -2.84 -27.05 -24.07
CA LEU A 235 -2.47 -26.18 -25.20
C LEU A 235 -1.28 -25.28 -24.84
N ASP A 236 -0.46 -25.62 -23.83
CA ASP A 236 0.91 -25.08 -23.75
C ASP A 236 1.70 -25.67 -24.94
N VAL A 237 1.44 -25.10 -26.12
CA VAL A 237 2.11 -25.43 -27.36
C VAL A 237 3.56 -25.03 -27.19
N ASP A 238 4.39 -26.01 -26.83
CA ASP A 238 5.78 -26.00 -27.22
C ASP A 238 5.79 -25.84 -28.75
N PHE A 239 6.30 -24.72 -29.28
CA PHE A 239 6.20 -24.40 -30.72
C PHE A 239 6.76 -25.52 -31.61
N GLU A 240 7.59 -26.40 -31.06
CA GLU A 240 8.15 -27.59 -31.71
C GLU A 240 7.16 -28.78 -31.85
N LYS A 241 6.02 -28.78 -31.12
CA LYS A 241 4.97 -29.83 -31.11
C LYS A 241 3.60 -29.35 -31.62
N LEU A 242 3.61 -28.31 -32.43
CA LEU A 242 2.39 -27.68 -32.97
C LEU A 242 1.53 -28.67 -33.78
N ASP A 243 2.15 -29.60 -34.52
CA ASP A 243 1.41 -30.55 -35.38
C ASP A 243 0.60 -31.59 -34.58
N GLU A 244 1.14 -32.11 -33.47
CA GLU A 244 0.40 -33.04 -32.58
C GLU A 244 -0.74 -32.33 -31.84
N SER A 245 -0.50 -31.08 -31.42
CA SER A 245 -1.52 -30.25 -30.77
C SER A 245 -2.64 -29.87 -31.75
N LEU A 246 -2.32 -29.64 -33.02
CA LEU A 246 -3.28 -29.38 -34.10
C LEU A 246 -4.08 -30.64 -34.46
N GLU A 247 -3.50 -31.84 -34.41
CA GLU A 247 -4.22 -33.11 -34.58
C GLU A 247 -5.23 -33.35 -33.43
N ALA A 248 -4.85 -33.11 -32.17
CA ALA A 248 -5.77 -33.16 -31.03
C ALA A 248 -6.89 -32.08 -31.11
N LEU A 249 -6.61 -30.96 -31.77
CA LEU A 249 -7.60 -29.94 -32.08
C LEU A 249 -8.58 -30.33 -33.21
N LYS A 250 -8.19 -31.27 -34.08
CA LYS A 250 -9.06 -31.83 -35.14
C LYS A 250 -10.04 -32.88 -34.60
N GLU A 251 -9.77 -33.48 -33.45
CA GLU A 251 -10.75 -34.34 -32.77
C GLU A 251 -12.01 -33.53 -32.47
N SER A 252 -13.16 -34.12 -32.83
CA SER A 252 -14.44 -33.48 -32.58
C SER A 252 -14.64 -33.33 -31.04
N PRO A 253 -15.33 -32.27 -30.55
CA PRO A 253 -15.63 -32.14 -29.11
C PRO A 253 -16.34 -33.37 -28.48
N GLY A 254 -16.86 -34.28 -29.31
CA GLY A 254 -17.45 -35.55 -28.91
C GLY A 254 -16.44 -36.66 -28.56
N GLU A 255 -15.19 -36.56 -29.00
CA GLU A 255 -14.15 -37.58 -28.78
C GLU A 255 -13.22 -37.25 -27.60
N ARG A 256 -13.22 -36.00 -27.15
CA ARG A 256 -12.42 -35.55 -26.01
C ARG A 256 -12.99 -36.02 -24.67
N GLU A 257 -12.10 -36.48 -23.79
CA GLU A 257 -12.41 -36.96 -22.44
C GLU A 257 -11.98 -35.95 -21.33
N ASP A 258 -11.75 -34.69 -21.68
CA ASP A 258 -11.48 -33.62 -20.72
C ASP A 258 -12.75 -32.87 -20.32
N LEU A 259 -12.72 -32.16 -19.19
CA LEU A 259 -13.88 -31.45 -18.65
C LEU A 259 -14.32 -30.26 -19.52
N ASP A 260 -13.39 -29.58 -20.19
CA ASP A 260 -13.69 -28.42 -21.06
C ASP A 260 -14.51 -28.84 -22.29
N SER A 261 -14.36 -30.07 -22.77
CA SER A 261 -15.20 -30.61 -23.84
C SER A 261 -16.71 -30.51 -23.54
N TYR A 262 -17.10 -30.59 -22.26
CA TYR A 262 -18.50 -30.46 -21.83
C TYR A 262 -19.01 -29.03 -21.91
N PHE A 263 -18.16 -28.00 -21.86
CA PHE A 263 -18.58 -26.61 -22.14
C PHE A 263 -19.20 -26.52 -23.54
N GLY A 264 -18.53 -27.09 -24.54
CA GLY A 264 -19.03 -27.13 -25.93
C GLY A 264 -20.33 -27.93 -26.04
N ARG A 265 -20.40 -29.12 -25.42
CA ARG A 265 -21.59 -29.98 -25.45
C ARG A 265 -22.80 -29.31 -24.79
N ILE A 266 -22.62 -28.66 -23.65
CA ILE A 266 -23.68 -27.91 -22.95
C ILE A 266 -24.11 -26.71 -23.78
N ASN A 267 -23.17 -25.95 -24.35
CA ASN A 267 -23.50 -24.78 -25.16
C ASN A 267 -24.34 -25.14 -26.39
N GLU A 268 -23.91 -26.13 -27.17
CA GLU A 268 -24.62 -26.56 -28.39
C GLU A 268 -25.88 -27.36 -28.09
N GLY A 269 -25.83 -28.25 -27.09
CA GLY A 269 -26.91 -29.20 -26.78
C GLY A 269 -28.00 -28.65 -25.87
N LEU A 270 -27.73 -27.59 -25.10
CA LEU A 270 -28.67 -27.03 -24.12
C LEU A 270 -28.90 -25.53 -24.29
N ILE A 271 -27.83 -24.72 -24.25
CA ILE A 271 -27.95 -23.25 -24.16
C ILE A 271 -28.43 -22.63 -25.47
N LYS A 272 -27.83 -22.96 -26.63
CA LYS A 272 -28.30 -22.46 -27.93
C LYS A 272 -29.74 -22.90 -28.27
N PRO A 273 -30.15 -24.16 -28.03
CA PRO A 273 -31.55 -24.55 -28.16
C PRO A 273 -32.48 -23.74 -27.27
N LEU A 274 -32.07 -23.48 -26.02
CA LEU A 274 -32.83 -22.64 -25.08
C LEU A 274 -32.97 -21.21 -25.60
N GLU A 275 -31.87 -20.57 -26.03
CA GLU A 275 -31.88 -19.23 -26.65
C GLU A 275 -32.84 -19.16 -27.85
N LYS A 276 -32.78 -20.16 -28.73
CA LYS A 276 -33.67 -20.26 -29.90
C LYS A 276 -35.14 -20.39 -29.48
N ARG A 277 -35.43 -21.23 -28.48
CA ARG A 277 -36.79 -21.43 -27.95
C ARG A 277 -37.35 -20.16 -27.32
N LEU A 278 -36.53 -19.44 -26.56
CA LEU A 278 -36.89 -18.20 -25.88
C LEU A 278 -36.84 -16.96 -26.80
N LYS A 279 -36.26 -17.08 -28.01
CA LYS A 279 -35.95 -15.95 -28.91
C LYS A 279 -35.13 -14.86 -28.21
N PHE A 280 -34.17 -15.30 -27.41
CA PHE A 280 -33.38 -14.47 -26.51
C PHE A 280 -31.91 -14.89 -26.58
N LYS A 281 -30.98 -13.93 -26.49
CA LYS A 281 -29.54 -14.19 -26.43
C LYS A 281 -28.97 -13.73 -25.11
N PHE A 282 -28.48 -14.67 -24.31
CA PHE A 282 -27.97 -14.42 -22.95
C PHE A 282 -26.81 -13.43 -22.92
N ILE A 283 -25.96 -13.43 -23.94
CA ILE A 283 -24.77 -12.56 -23.98
C ILE A 283 -25.10 -11.08 -24.21
N SER A 284 -26.25 -10.77 -24.82
CA SER A 284 -26.54 -9.43 -25.36
C SER A 284 -27.78 -8.78 -24.78
N GLN A 285 -28.53 -9.49 -23.93
CA GLN A 285 -29.80 -9.01 -23.40
C GLN A 285 -29.89 -9.32 -21.91
N THR A 286 -30.68 -8.54 -21.18
CA THR A 286 -30.80 -8.59 -19.71
C THR A 286 -32.11 -9.26 -19.31
N LEU A 287 -32.06 -10.34 -18.50
CA LEU A 287 -33.27 -11.03 -17.99
C LEU A 287 -33.78 -10.33 -16.74
N LEU A 288 -32.88 -10.02 -15.82
CA LEU A 288 -33.12 -9.50 -14.49
C LEU A 288 -32.50 -8.12 -14.35
N SER A 289 -33.26 -7.20 -13.76
CA SER A 289 -32.73 -5.87 -13.42
C SER A 289 -33.14 -5.38 -12.05
N ILE A 290 -32.26 -4.60 -11.40
CA ILE A 290 -32.58 -3.85 -10.18
C ILE A 290 -33.02 -2.45 -10.59
N LYS A 291 -34.33 -2.15 -10.44
CA LYS A 291 -34.88 -0.82 -10.79
C LYS A 291 -34.53 0.25 -9.76
N THR A 292 -34.50 -0.13 -8.49
CA THR A 292 -34.26 0.77 -7.37
C THR A 292 -33.17 0.20 -6.48
N LYS A 293 -32.20 1.04 -6.10
CA LYS A 293 -31.09 0.63 -5.23
C LYS A 293 -31.65 0.14 -3.88
N PRO A 294 -31.27 -1.05 -3.42
CA PRO A 294 -31.73 -1.57 -2.14
C PRO A 294 -31.20 -0.72 -0.97
N PRO A 295 -31.97 -0.60 0.14
CA PRO A 295 -31.50 0.07 1.34
C PRO A 295 -30.33 -0.71 1.97
N LYS A 296 -29.33 0.04 2.46
CA LYS A 296 -28.05 -0.54 2.93
C LYS A 296 -28.20 -1.41 4.17
N GLU A 297 -29.24 -1.17 4.94
CA GLU A 297 -29.58 -1.91 6.15
C GLU A 297 -29.80 -3.40 5.87
N ILE A 298 -30.17 -3.76 4.63
CA ILE A 298 -30.35 -5.16 4.21
C ILE A 298 -29.05 -5.95 4.32
N PHE A 299 -27.88 -5.34 4.07
CA PHE A 299 -26.60 -6.03 4.16
C PHE A 299 -26.19 -6.33 5.62
N GLY A 300 -26.73 -5.60 6.59
CA GLY A 300 -26.55 -5.85 8.02
C GLY A 300 -25.08 -6.04 8.42
N SER A 301 -24.79 -7.19 9.05
CA SER A 301 -23.45 -7.52 9.56
C SER A 301 -22.39 -7.67 8.47
N LEU A 302 -22.76 -7.84 7.19
CA LEU A 302 -21.81 -7.91 6.10
C LEU A 302 -21.10 -6.57 5.83
N LEU A 303 -21.65 -5.45 6.33
CA LEU A 303 -21.01 -4.13 6.28
C LEU A 303 -20.33 -3.75 7.60
N ASN A 304 -20.19 -4.68 8.56
CA ASN A 304 -19.37 -4.45 9.74
C ASN A 304 -17.90 -4.37 9.35
N VAL A 305 -17.20 -3.34 9.81
CA VAL A 305 -15.79 -3.11 9.47
C VAL A 305 -14.93 -4.26 10.02
N PRO A 306 -14.30 -5.09 9.16
CA PRO A 306 -13.44 -6.18 9.62
C PRO A 306 -12.14 -5.63 10.22
N LYS A 307 -11.47 -6.44 11.05
CA LYS A 307 -10.15 -6.08 11.60
C LYS A 307 -9.15 -5.90 10.46
N MET A 308 -8.48 -4.75 10.44
CA MET A 308 -7.44 -4.43 9.46
C MET A 308 -6.11 -5.10 9.82
N VAL A 309 -5.44 -5.64 8.79
CA VAL A 309 -4.00 -5.91 8.88
C VAL A 309 -3.26 -4.58 8.86
N GLU A 310 -2.27 -4.42 9.72
CA GLU A 310 -1.48 -3.20 9.75
C GLU A 310 -0.62 -3.13 8.48
N LEU A 311 -0.80 -2.06 7.70
CA LEU A 311 0.00 -1.80 6.50
C LEU A 311 1.39 -1.30 6.90
N SER A 312 2.42 -1.84 6.24
CA SER A 312 3.77 -1.29 6.31
C SER A 312 3.79 0.15 5.77
N GLU A 313 4.83 0.92 6.12
CA GLU A 313 4.98 2.31 5.62
C GLU A 313 4.99 2.36 4.07
N GLN A 314 5.63 1.38 3.42
CA GLN A 314 5.63 1.25 1.96
C GLN A 314 4.23 0.99 1.40
N GLU A 315 3.45 0.12 2.03
CA GLU A 315 2.07 -0.18 1.61
C GLU A 315 1.15 1.03 1.82
N LYS A 316 1.34 1.77 2.92
CA LYS A 316 0.63 3.04 3.17
C LYS A 316 0.92 4.06 2.06
N LEU A 317 2.18 4.22 1.66
CA LEU A 317 2.57 5.10 0.55
C LEU A 317 2.00 4.63 -0.79
N ASN A 318 2.11 3.34 -1.10
CA ASN A 318 1.53 2.77 -2.31
C ASN A 318 0.02 3.03 -2.40
N CYS A 319 -0.72 2.82 -1.30
CA CYS A 319 -2.15 3.10 -1.23
C CYS A 319 -2.44 4.62 -1.36
N PHE A 320 -1.65 5.46 -0.69
CA PHE A 320 -1.75 6.92 -0.80
C PHE A 320 -1.45 7.45 -2.21
N LEU A 321 -0.71 6.70 -3.03
CA LEU A 321 -0.45 7.02 -4.43
C LEU A 321 -1.25 6.12 -5.39
N LEU A 322 -2.25 5.39 -4.88
CA LEU A 322 -3.12 4.50 -5.66
C LEU A 322 -2.32 3.52 -6.55
N TRP A 323 -1.13 3.10 -6.13
CA TRP A 323 -0.25 2.20 -6.89
C TRP A 323 0.02 2.67 -8.33
N TYR A 324 -0.12 3.96 -8.63
CA TYR A 324 0.25 4.52 -9.93
C TYR A 324 1.77 4.65 -10.06
N PRO A 325 2.32 4.52 -11.28
CA PRO A 325 3.72 4.82 -11.51
C PRO A 325 3.99 6.30 -11.23
N ILE A 326 5.25 6.62 -10.97
CA ILE A 326 5.68 7.97 -10.59
C ILE A 326 6.73 8.43 -11.59
N ASP A 327 6.48 9.57 -12.22
CA ASP A 327 7.51 10.38 -12.86
C ASP A 327 8.00 11.44 -11.86
N TYR A 328 9.31 11.70 -11.87
CA TYR A 328 9.98 12.49 -10.85
C TYR A 328 10.55 13.79 -11.42
N ARG A 329 10.25 14.90 -10.75
CA ARG A 329 10.82 16.21 -11.02
C ARG A 329 11.45 16.76 -9.73
N ASP A 330 12.78 16.89 -9.77
CA ASP A 330 13.55 17.51 -8.70
C ASP A 330 13.44 19.03 -8.80
N SER A 331 12.55 19.62 -8.00
CA SER A 331 12.32 21.08 -8.02
C SER A 331 13.50 21.84 -7.41
N SER A 332 14.33 21.18 -6.60
CA SER A 332 15.53 21.79 -6.00
C SER A 332 16.69 22.01 -6.99
N LYS A 333 16.64 21.36 -8.16
CA LYS A 333 17.71 21.40 -9.17
C LYS A 333 17.31 22.01 -10.51
N GLY A 334 16.00 22.18 -10.76
CA GLY A 334 15.50 22.82 -11.97
C GLY A 334 15.36 24.33 -11.76
N GLY A 335 15.70 25.14 -12.77
CA GLY A 335 15.37 26.56 -12.75
C GLY A 335 13.87 26.80 -12.48
N VAL A 336 13.53 28.02 -12.07
CA VAL A 336 12.20 28.50 -11.61
C VAL A 336 10.99 27.93 -12.38
N PHE A 337 11.15 27.60 -13.66
CA PHE A 337 10.12 27.07 -14.54
C PHE A 337 9.66 25.62 -14.28
N ASN A 338 10.47 24.76 -13.65
CA ASN A 338 10.19 23.31 -13.53
C ASN A 338 9.70 22.86 -12.14
N GLY A 339 9.47 23.80 -11.21
CA GLY A 339 8.97 23.55 -9.85
C GLY A 339 7.53 24.03 -9.66
N SER A 340 7.33 24.93 -8.70
CA SER A 340 6.04 25.47 -8.27
C SER A 340 5.17 26.01 -9.41
N LEU A 341 5.76 26.77 -10.33
CA LEU A 341 5.04 27.37 -11.48
C LEU A 341 4.44 26.31 -12.41
N MET A 342 5.19 25.23 -12.69
CA MET A 342 4.73 24.13 -13.52
C MET A 342 3.57 23.40 -12.84
N LEU A 343 3.71 23.07 -11.56
CA LEU A 343 2.64 22.43 -10.79
C LEU A 343 1.34 23.24 -10.84
N MET A 344 1.42 24.55 -10.55
CA MET A 344 0.27 25.44 -10.58
C MET A 344 -0.40 25.48 -11.96
N SER A 345 0.41 25.54 -13.02
CA SER A 345 -0.07 25.54 -14.40
C SER A 345 -0.77 24.23 -14.78
N LEU A 346 -0.23 23.08 -14.33
CA LEU A 346 -0.85 21.78 -14.56
C LEU A 346 -2.17 21.64 -13.80
N ILE A 347 -2.23 22.04 -12.53
CA ILE A 347 -3.47 21.98 -11.73
C ILE A 347 -4.57 22.80 -12.42
N ALA A 348 -4.27 24.03 -12.81
CA ALA A 348 -5.21 24.89 -13.51
C ALA A 348 -5.63 24.27 -14.86
N GLY A 349 -4.65 23.93 -15.72
CA GLY A 349 -4.91 23.39 -17.04
C GLY A 349 -5.75 22.12 -17.04
N PHE A 350 -5.44 21.14 -16.18
CA PHE A 350 -6.23 19.91 -16.09
C PHE A 350 -7.62 20.16 -15.50
N SER A 351 -7.76 21.11 -14.58
CA SER A 351 -9.08 21.46 -14.04
C SER A 351 -9.97 22.07 -15.13
N GLU A 352 -9.43 23.00 -15.93
CA GLU A 352 -10.16 23.63 -17.05
C GLU A 352 -10.53 22.61 -18.14
N ILE A 353 -9.62 21.69 -18.50
CA ILE A 353 -9.91 20.63 -19.47
C ILE A 353 -11.11 19.80 -19.02
N LYS A 354 -11.16 19.40 -17.75
CA LYS A 354 -12.30 18.61 -17.23
C LYS A 354 -13.61 19.37 -17.28
N VAL A 355 -13.59 20.68 -17.01
CA VAL A 355 -14.77 21.54 -17.16
C VAL A 355 -15.20 21.61 -18.63
N MET A 356 -14.26 21.83 -19.55
CA MET A 356 -14.53 21.91 -20.99
C MET A 356 -15.11 20.61 -21.56
N ASP A 357 -14.60 19.47 -21.10
CA ASP A 357 -15.02 18.14 -21.54
C ASP A 357 -16.24 17.61 -20.77
N ASN A 358 -16.79 18.40 -19.83
CA ASN A 358 -17.90 18.02 -18.94
C ASN A 358 -17.64 16.67 -18.23
N VAL A 359 -16.44 16.54 -17.66
CA VAL A 359 -15.99 15.36 -16.92
C VAL A 359 -16.24 15.59 -15.42
N ASP A 360 -17.08 14.76 -14.81
CA ASP A 360 -17.46 14.86 -13.39
C ASP A 360 -16.34 14.51 -12.40
N SER A 361 -15.24 13.90 -12.86
CA SER A 361 -14.13 13.52 -11.98
C SER A 361 -13.24 14.71 -11.62
N LYS A 362 -12.63 14.67 -10.43
CA LYS A 362 -11.76 15.76 -9.94
C LYS A 362 -10.31 15.54 -10.34
N VAL A 363 -9.53 16.61 -10.48
CA VAL A 363 -8.07 16.53 -10.57
C VAL A 363 -7.52 16.07 -9.22
N GLN A 364 -6.76 14.98 -9.21
CA GLN A 364 -6.17 14.43 -7.99
C GLN A 364 -4.80 15.07 -7.74
N VAL A 365 -4.66 15.69 -6.59
CA VAL A 365 -3.40 16.30 -6.12
C VAL A 365 -3.01 15.61 -4.82
N CYS A 366 -1.73 15.29 -4.65
CA CYS A 366 -1.19 14.82 -3.38
C CYS A 366 -0.19 15.84 -2.83
N LYS A 367 -0.20 16.00 -1.50
CA LYS A 367 0.70 16.88 -0.74
C LYS A 367 1.39 16.06 0.32
N PHE A 368 2.72 16.08 0.29
CA PHE A 368 3.57 15.51 1.32
C PHE A 368 4.13 16.61 2.20
N ILE A 369 3.95 16.47 3.51
CA ILE A 369 4.40 17.42 4.52
C ILE A 369 5.66 16.87 5.18
N HIS A 370 6.74 17.62 5.13
CA HIS A 370 8.05 17.24 5.66
C HIS A 370 8.44 18.15 6.83
N PRO A 371 8.25 17.72 8.08
CA PRO A 371 8.66 18.52 9.23
C PRO A 371 10.16 18.86 9.18
N VAL A 372 10.51 20.13 9.38
CA VAL A 372 11.91 20.55 9.44
C VAL A 372 12.42 20.54 10.87
N GLY A 373 13.65 20.07 11.08
CA GLY A 373 14.21 19.90 12.42
C GLY A 373 14.62 21.21 13.11
N TRP A 374 14.76 22.31 12.36
CA TRP A 374 15.31 23.58 12.87
C TRP A 374 14.24 24.57 13.38
N ALA A 375 12.97 24.38 13.03
CA ALA A 375 11.88 25.20 13.54
C ALA A 375 10.62 24.39 13.80
N LYS A 376 10.05 24.60 14.98
CA LYS A 376 8.76 24.05 15.36
C LYS A 376 7.68 24.63 14.43
N ASP A 377 6.78 23.77 13.96
CA ASP A 377 5.65 24.13 13.09
C ASP A 377 6.07 24.69 11.71
N LYS A 378 7.30 24.40 11.26
CA LYS A 378 7.75 24.64 9.90
C LYS A 378 7.92 23.33 9.14
N ASN A 379 7.66 23.37 7.84
CA ASN A 379 7.71 22.21 6.96
C ASN A 379 8.26 22.57 5.58
N ASP A 380 8.94 21.61 4.97
CA ASP A 380 9.09 21.53 3.52
C ASP A 380 7.92 20.73 2.93
N TYR A 381 7.65 20.90 1.64
CA TYR A 381 6.52 20.28 0.95
C TYR A 381 6.95 19.70 -0.39
N SER A 382 6.46 18.49 -0.66
CA SER A 382 6.44 17.92 -2.01
C SER A 382 4.99 17.78 -2.47
N TYR A 383 4.75 17.96 -3.76
CA TYR A 383 3.42 17.82 -4.34
C TYR A 383 3.45 16.84 -5.49
N GLY A 384 2.33 16.20 -5.75
CA GLY A 384 2.12 15.42 -6.96
C GLY A 384 0.77 15.71 -7.59
N ILE A 385 0.70 15.59 -8.90
CA ILE A 385 -0.54 15.65 -9.67
C ILE A 385 -0.69 14.35 -10.45
N LEU A 386 -1.88 13.75 -10.41
CA LEU A 386 -2.17 12.55 -11.19
C LEU A 386 -2.52 12.96 -12.62
N ILE A 387 -1.78 12.43 -13.58
CA ILE A 387 -2.08 12.57 -15.00
C ILE A 387 -2.89 11.36 -15.41
N GLU A 388 -4.16 11.57 -15.72
CA GLU A 388 -5.07 10.51 -16.15
C GLU A 388 -4.91 10.24 -17.65
N SER A 389 -4.70 8.98 -18.02
CA SER A 389 -4.56 8.55 -19.41
C SER A 389 -5.18 7.17 -19.60
N TYR A 390 -6.39 7.14 -20.17
CA TYR A 390 -7.14 5.91 -20.42
C TYR A 390 -7.02 5.49 -21.89
N GLY A 391 -6.66 4.23 -22.12
CA GLY A 391 -6.64 3.64 -23.46
C GLY A 391 -8.02 3.11 -23.89
N THR A 392 -8.17 2.87 -25.20
CA THR A 392 -9.42 2.45 -25.84
C THR A 392 -9.96 1.09 -25.37
N PHE A 393 -9.16 0.28 -24.68
CA PHE A 393 -9.51 -1.08 -24.24
C PHE A 393 -9.39 -1.28 -22.72
N GLY A 394 -9.63 -0.23 -21.93
CA GLY A 394 -9.58 -0.31 -20.47
C GLY A 394 -8.17 -0.39 -19.87
N SER A 395 -7.13 -0.19 -20.70
CA SER A 395 -5.77 0.03 -20.19
C SER A 395 -5.68 1.40 -19.52
N ASP A 396 -5.11 1.44 -18.32
CA ASP A 396 -4.92 2.67 -17.55
C ASP A 396 -3.42 3.00 -17.48
N PHE A 397 -3.01 4.01 -18.25
CA PHE A 397 -1.64 4.53 -18.34
C PHE A 397 -1.42 5.74 -17.43
N SER A 398 -2.35 6.02 -16.52
CA SER A 398 -2.25 7.16 -15.62
C SER A 398 -1.03 7.04 -14.70
N GLY A 399 -0.50 8.17 -14.25
CA GLY A 399 0.71 8.23 -13.43
C GLY A 399 0.84 9.55 -12.67
N TRP A 400 1.56 9.54 -11.55
CA TRP A 400 1.86 10.75 -10.80
C TRP A 400 3.05 11.48 -11.40
N ILE A 401 2.95 12.79 -11.59
CA ILE A 401 4.12 13.66 -11.69
C ILE A 401 4.40 14.21 -10.30
N MET A 402 5.56 13.86 -9.74
CA MET A 402 5.98 14.26 -8.40
C MET A 402 6.96 15.42 -8.46
N PHE A 403 6.56 16.56 -7.90
CA PHE A 403 7.38 17.74 -7.62
C PHE A 403 7.97 17.61 -6.23
N TYR A 404 9.14 16.97 -6.17
CA TYR A 404 9.84 16.72 -4.92
C TYR A 404 10.54 17.99 -4.42
N ASP A 405 10.42 18.25 -3.12
CA ASP A 405 11.02 19.38 -2.44
C ASP A 405 10.72 20.73 -3.13
N CYS A 406 9.43 20.97 -3.31
CA CYS A 406 8.92 22.05 -4.14
C CYS A 406 9.00 23.41 -3.43
N CYS A 407 8.62 23.47 -2.16
CA CYS A 407 8.57 24.72 -1.38
C CYS A 407 8.49 24.42 0.13
N GLY A 408 8.40 25.46 0.96
CA GLY A 408 8.37 25.40 2.44
C GLY A 408 7.59 26.57 3.04
N ASP A 409 7.07 26.44 4.26
CA ASP A 409 6.19 27.44 4.91
C ASP A 409 6.93 28.48 5.78
N TYR A 410 8.16 28.82 5.40
CA TYR A 410 9.01 29.80 6.08
C TYR A 410 9.31 31.01 5.18
N SER A 411 9.83 32.08 5.79
CA SER A 411 10.05 33.37 5.12
C SER A 411 10.95 33.24 3.88
N GLY A 412 10.65 34.04 2.85
CA GLY A 412 11.43 34.12 1.63
C GLY A 412 10.67 33.64 0.40
N PHE A 413 11.41 33.28 -0.65
CA PHE A 413 10.86 32.83 -1.92
C PHE A 413 10.02 31.54 -1.76
N SER A 414 10.58 30.57 -1.03
CA SER A 414 9.93 29.27 -0.73
C SER A 414 8.55 29.43 -0.07
N GLY A 415 8.42 30.33 0.91
CA GLY A 415 7.13 30.65 1.54
C GLY A 415 6.11 31.27 0.59
N THR A 416 6.57 32.10 -0.35
CA THR A 416 5.70 32.74 -1.35
C THR A 416 5.14 31.69 -2.31
N GLU A 417 5.99 30.78 -2.79
CA GLU A 417 5.57 29.68 -3.66
C GLU A 417 4.58 28.73 -2.97
N HIS A 418 4.83 28.38 -1.70
CA HIS A 418 3.90 27.58 -0.91
C HIS A 418 2.52 28.24 -0.82
N MET A 419 2.46 29.54 -0.50
CA MET A 419 1.19 30.28 -0.43
C MET A 419 0.45 30.29 -1.78
N GLN A 420 1.16 30.44 -2.89
CA GLN A 420 0.56 30.46 -4.22
C GLN A 420 -0.01 29.10 -4.63
N ILE A 421 0.74 28.01 -4.39
CA ILE A 421 0.29 26.65 -4.67
C ILE A 421 -0.99 26.35 -3.86
N GLU A 422 -0.97 26.63 -2.56
CA GLU A 422 -2.13 26.39 -1.68
C GLU A 422 -3.34 27.23 -2.10
N ALA A 423 -3.14 28.49 -2.49
CA ALA A 423 -4.23 29.35 -2.95
C ALA A 423 -4.91 28.81 -4.21
N ILE A 424 -4.14 28.27 -5.17
CA ILE A 424 -4.69 27.62 -6.37
C ILE A 424 -5.43 26.35 -6.01
N ILE A 425 -4.82 25.46 -5.20
CA ILE A 425 -5.46 24.21 -4.77
C ILE A 425 -6.79 24.52 -4.05
N ASP A 426 -6.80 25.47 -3.11
CA ASP A 426 -8.01 25.84 -2.37
C ASP A 426 -9.08 26.46 -3.27
N SER A 427 -8.70 27.29 -4.25
CA SER A 427 -9.63 27.87 -5.22
C SER A 427 -10.35 26.79 -6.01
N TYR A 428 -9.61 25.86 -6.62
CA TYR A 428 -10.20 24.78 -7.42
C TYR A 428 -10.92 23.73 -6.57
N LYS A 429 -10.46 23.49 -5.34
CA LYS A 429 -11.14 22.62 -4.38
C LYS A 429 -12.51 23.19 -3.97
N LYS A 430 -12.62 24.51 -3.75
CA LYS A 430 -13.91 25.19 -3.47
C LYS A 430 -14.90 25.09 -4.62
N GLN A 431 -14.40 25.04 -5.86
CA GLN A 431 -15.21 24.81 -7.06
C GLN A 431 -15.56 23.33 -7.27
N GLY A 432 -15.04 22.42 -6.44
CA GLY A 432 -15.25 20.99 -6.58
C GLY A 432 -14.42 20.33 -7.68
N LEU A 433 -13.41 21.02 -8.24
CA LEU A 433 -12.61 20.55 -9.36
C LEU A 433 -11.33 19.80 -8.95
N VAL A 434 -10.84 20.02 -7.73
CA VAL A 434 -9.64 19.37 -7.18
C VAL A 434 -9.99 18.54 -5.95
N GLU A 435 -9.38 17.36 -5.87
CA GLU A 435 -9.31 16.52 -4.68
C GLU A 435 -7.87 16.47 -4.16
N LEU A 436 -7.66 16.89 -2.91
CA LEU A 436 -6.35 16.96 -2.28
C LEU A 436 -6.18 15.83 -1.27
N ARG A 437 -5.15 15.01 -1.45
CA ARG A 437 -4.71 13.97 -0.51
C ARG A 437 -3.47 14.45 0.22
N GLN A 438 -3.40 14.26 1.54
CA GLN A 438 -2.28 14.75 2.35
C GLN A 438 -1.63 13.64 3.19
N MET A 439 -0.30 13.65 3.28
CA MET A 439 0.47 12.72 4.12
C MET A 439 1.69 13.41 4.73
N THR A 440 1.90 13.25 6.04
CA THR A 440 3.15 13.66 6.69
C THR A 440 4.18 12.53 6.60
N ILE A 441 5.36 12.83 6.05
CA ILE A 441 6.44 11.86 5.89
C ILE A 441 7.80 12.56 5.94
N GLY A 442 8.82 11.92 6.51
CA GLY A 442 10.18 12.44 6.45
C GLY A 442 10.69 12.54 5.01
N LYS A 443 11.28 13.68 4.66
CA LYS A 443 11.81 14.00 3.31
C LYS A 443 12.69 12.89 2.73
N SER A 444 13.63 12.37 3.53
CA SER A 444 14.51 11.26 3.14
C SER A 444 13.77 9.94 2.86
N ARG A 445 12.69 9.67 3.59
CA ARG A 445 11.87 8.46 3.41
C ARG A 445 11.08 8.52 2.11
N LEU A 446 10.45 9.66 1.83
CA LEU A 446 9.77 9.87 0.54
C LEU A 446 10.76 9.74 -0.62
N ARG A 447 11.95 10.35 -0.52
CA ARG A 447 12.98 10.24 -1.55
C ARG A 447 13.40 8.80 -1.83
N LYS A 448 13.60 8.00 -0.76
CA LYS A 448 13.92 6.57 -0.87
C LYS A 448 12.79 5.77 -1.52
N TYR A 449 11.54 6.11 -1.22
CA TYR A 449 10.38 5.50 -1.84
C TYR A 449 10.31 5.82 -3.34
N ILE A 450 10.46 7.09 -3.72
CA ILE A 450 10.44 7.54 -5.11
C ILE A 450 11.56 6.86 -5.89
N ALA A 451 12.78 6.82 -5.33
CA ALA A 451 13.93 6.17 -5.97
C ALA A 451 13.61 4.75 -6.42
N LYS A 452 12.95 3.96 -5.56
CA LYS A 452 12.56 2.57 -5.87
C LYS A 452 11.38 2.44 -6.84
N SER A 453 10.59 3.50 -6.99
CA SER A 453 9.30 3.46 -7.70
C SER A 453 9.37 4.05 -9.11
N VAL A 454 10.42 4.84 -9.40
CA VAL A 454 10.71 5.36 -10.73
C VAL A 454 11.43 4.28 -11.54
N VAL A 455 11.11 4.16 -12.83
CA VAL A 455 11.74 3.17 -13.72
C VAL A 455 12.88 3.82 -14.52
N GLY A 456 14.00 3.11 -14.70
CA GLY A 456 15.09 3.50 -15.61
C GLY A 456 16.21 4.33 -14.99
N GLU A 457 16.95 5.06 -15.82
CA GLU A 457 18.19 5.79 -15.43
C GLU A 457 18.00 6.80 -14.30
N ILE A 458 16.78 7.33 -14.13
CA ILE A 458 16.44 8.29 -13.09
C ILE A 458 16.50 7.61 -11.70
N SER A 459 16.06 6.36 -11.57
CA SER A 459 16.16 5.57 -10.33
C SER A 459 17.61 5.52 -9.85
N THR A 460 18.52 5.10 -10.74
CA THR A 460 19.94 4.95 -10.44
C THR A 460 20.59 6.28 -10.05
N LYS A 461 20.20 7.39 -10.69
CA LYS A 461 20.69 8.73 -10.31
C LYS A 461 20.24 9.13 -8.90
N ILE A 462 18.97 8.93 -8.57
CA ILE A 462 18.44 9.26 -7.23
C ILE A 462 19.09 8.38 -6.16
N GLU A 463 19.25 7.08 -6.42
CA GLU A 463 19.92 6.14 -5.51
C GLU A 463 21.37 6.54 -5.25
N ASN A 464 22.14 6.83 -6.30
CA ASN A 464 23.54 7.28 -6.17
C ASN A 464 23.67 8.57 -5.35
N GLU A 465 22.73 9.50 -5.46
CA GLU A 465 22.74 10.72 -4.64
C GLU A 465 22.36 10.46 -3.18
N LEU A 466 21.42 9.56 -2.93
CA LEU A 466 21.07 9.11 -1.58
C LEU A 466 22.28 8.45 -0.91
N GLU A 467 23.02 7.61 -1.63
CA GLU A 467 24.25 6.99 -1.14
C GLU A 467 25.35 8.01 -0.84
N LYS A 468 25.62 8.96 -1.75
CA LYS A 468 26.58 10.05 -1.51
C LYS A 468 26.25 10.86 -0.27
N THR A 469 24.97 11.19 -0.07
CA THR A 469 24.50 11.94 1.10
C THR A 469 24.68 11.14 2.39
N SER A 470 24.36 9.83 2.35
CA SER A 470 24.54 8.91 3.47
C SER A 470 26.01 8.77 3.88
N THR A 471 26.90 8.59 2.92
CA THR A 471 28.36 8.48 3.15
C THR A 471 28.93 9.77 3.74
N LYS A 472 28.57 10.93 3.17
CA LYS A 472 29.01 12.25 3.66
C LYS A 472 28.54 12.52 5.10
N ASN A 473 27.30 12.15 5.43
CA ASN A 473 26.77 12.30 6.79
C ASN A 473 27.50 11.38 7.79
N LYS A 474 27.84 10.16 7.38
CA LYS A 474 28.62 9.23 8.20
C LYS A 474 30.02 9.77 8.48
N GLU A 475 30.70 10.31 7.46
CA GLU A 475 32.01 10.95 7.60
C GLU A 475 31.96 12.18 8.53
N LEU A 476 30.95 13.05 8.37
CA LEU A 476 30.75 14.21 9.23
C LEU A 476 30.49 13.82 10.69
N SER A 477 29.73 12.75 10.94
CA SER A 477 29.51 12.21 12.29
C SER A 477 30.83 11.74 12.92
N ILE A 478 31.63 10.96 12.19
CA ILE A 478 32.94 10.49 12.67
C ILE A 478 33.85 11.66 13.03
N VAL A 479 33.87 12.72 12.20
CA VAL A 479 34.66 13.92 12.46
C VAL A 479 34.15 14.67 13.70
N LYS A 480 32.83 14.76 13.89
CA LYS A 480 32.23 15.39 15.07
C LYS A 480 32.61 14.65 16.35
N ASP A 481 32.49 13.32 16.34
CA ASP A 481 32.80 12.48 17.50
C ASP A 481 34.29 12.53 17.84
N ALA A 482 35.16 12.48 16.82
CA ALA A 482 36.60 12.65 16.99
C ALA A 482 36.97 14.02 17.58
N ARG A 483 36.29 15.10 17.17
CA ARG A 483 36.50 16.44 17.75
C ARG A 483 36.10 16.50 19.22
N GLY A 484 34.99 15.86 19.59
CA GLY A 484 34.56 15.71 20.99
C GLY A 484 35.63 15.01 21.82
N LEU A 485 36.06 13.83 21.38
CA LEU A 485 37.05 13.02 22.07
C LEU A 485 38.40 13.74 22.24
N VAL A 486 38.86 14.45 21.21
CA VAL A 486 40.09 15.26 21.28
C VAL A 486 39.96 16.35 22.34
N ASN A 487 38.81 17.02 22.42
CA ASN A 487 38.54 18.06 23.41
C ASN A 487 38.55 17.50 24.84
N GLU A 488 37.96 16.33 25.05
CA GLU A 488 38.02 15.61 26.33
C GLU A 488 39.45 15.21 26.69
N LEU A 489 40.22 14.67 25.74
CA LEU A 489 41.62 14.26 25.96
C LEU A 489 42.51 15.44 26.38
N PHE A 490 42.32 16.62 25.78
CA PHE A 490 43.03 17.82 26.22
C PHE A 490 42.63 18.27 27.61
N SER A 491 41.34 18.14 27.92
CA SER A 491 40.82 18.48 29.24
C SER A 491 41.44 17.58 30.29
N TYR A 492 41.53 16.28 30.01
CA TYR A 492 42.23 15.29 30.84
C TYR A 492 43.70 15.65 31.01
N TYR A 493 44.42 15.93 29.93
CA TYR A 493 45.83 16.32 29.96
C TYR A 493 46.12 17.55 30.84
N ILE A 494 45.25 18.56 30.79
CA ILE A 494 45.41 19.77 31.62
C ILE A 494 45.17 19.44 33.09
N LEU A 495 44.15 18.64 33.37
CA LEU A 495 43.74 18.29 34.73
C LEU A 495 44.69 17.31 35.40
N SER A 496 45.26 16.36 34.65
CA SER A 496 46.23 15.36 35.16
C SER A 496 47.54 15.98 35.66
N LYS A 497 47.78 17.27 35.38
CA LYS A 497 48.93 18.03 35.89
C LYS A 497 48.62 18.78 37.19
N ARG A 498 47.39 18.73 37.69
CA ARG A 498 47.02 19.36 38.96
C ARG A 498 47.38 18.42 40.11
N ASP A 499 48.27 18.87 40.99
CA ASP A 499 48.63 18.13 42.18
C ASP A 499 47.43 18.01 43.14
N GLY A 500 47.33 16.87 43.82
CA GLY A 500 46.32 16.63 44.87
C GLY A 500 44.94 16.24 44.35
N TYR A 501 44.81 15.88 43.08
CA TYR A 501 43.58 15.30 42.50
C TYR A 501 43.88 14.01 41.76
N ASP A 502 42.99 13.04 41.90
CA ASP A 502 42.87 11.90 41.00
C ASP A 502 41.98 12.28 39.81
N VAL A 503 42.38 11.86 38.61
CA VAL A 503 41.74 12.28 37.36
C VAL A 503 41.40 11.04 36.55
N ASP A 504 40.11 10.84 36.30
CA ASP A 504 39.62 9.79 35.42
C ASP A 504 38.99 10.41 34.17
N TRP A 505 39.25 9.79 33.01
CA TRP A 505 38.66 10.16 31.73
C TRP A 505 37.70 9.07 31.25
N ASN A 506 36.57 9.49 30.69
CA ASN A 506 35.54 8.62 30.11
C ASN A 506 34.95 7.62 31.12
N VAL A 507 34.50 8.15 32.26
CA VAL A 507 33.98 7.35 33.37
C VAL A 507 32.53 6.97 33.12
N HIS A 508 32.22 5.69 33.22
CA HIS A 508 30.86 5.19 33.14
C HIS A 508 30.31 4.97 34.55
N ALA A 509 29.39 5.83 34.97
CA ALA A 509 28.72 5.72 36.27
C ALA A 509 27.20 5.66 36.07
N SER A 510 26.55 4.65 36.64
CA SER A 510 25.08 4.48 36.55
C SER A 510 24.52 4.50 35.11
N GLY A 511 25.25 3.90 34.16
CA GLY A 511 24.81 3.74 32.77
C GLY A 511 24.89 4.99 31.88
N LYS A 512 25.49 6.09 32.36
CA LYS A 512 25.78 7.28 31.55
C LYS A 512 27.27 7.64 31.65
N GLN A 513 27.85 8.08 30.54
CA GLN A 513 29.24 8.54 30.45
C GLN A 513 29.39 9.94 31.08
N ILE A 514 30.47 10.15 31.84
CA ILE A 514 31.02 11.44 32.23
C ILE A 514 32.36 11.60 31.51
N ASP A 515 32.56 12.76 30.89
CA ASP A 515 33.79 13.00 30.14
C ASP A 515 35.01 12.98 31.07
N ILE A 516 35.00 13.76 32.16
CA ILE A 516 36.09 13.75 33.15
C ILE A 516 35.56 13.80 34.57
N ARG A 517 36.13 12.98 35.44
CA ARG A 517 35.90 12.99 36.88
C ARG A 517 37.19 13.38 37.59
N LEU A 518 37.12 14.38 38.44
CA LEU A 518 38.23 14.85 39.27
C LEU A 518 37.87 14.63 40.74
N GLU A 519 38.74 14.02 41.53
CA GLU A 519 38.47 13.71 42.94
C GLU A 519 39.68 13.99 43.82
N ASN A 520 39.44 14.55 45.00
CA ASN A 520 40.42 14.58 46.09
C ASN A 520 39.74 14.23 47.42
N ASP A 521 40.40 14.44 48.55
CA ASP A 521 39.84 14.10 49.87
C ASP A 521 38.60 14.93 50.24
N ALA A 522 38.42 16.12 49.65
CA ALA A 522 37.38 17.08 50.03
C ALA A 522 36.20 17.16 49.03
N GLU A 523 36.45 17.00 47.73
CA GLU A 523 35.44 17.20 46.69
C GLU A 523 35.57 16.26 45.47
N VAL A 524 34.45 16.13 44.75
CA VAL A 524 34.34 15.46 43.44
C VAL A 524 33.80 16.46 42.42
N LEU A 525 34.53 16.65 41.33
CA LEU A 525 34.12 17.46 40.19
C LEU A 525 33.74 16.55 39.02
N LEU A 526 32.58 16.79 38.44
CA LEU A 526 32.15 16.17 37.19
C LEU A 526 32.25 17.22 36.08
N ILE A 527 33.05 16.93 35.05
CA ILE A 527 33.35 17.89 34.00
C ILE A 527 32.81 17.34 32.68
N GLU A 528 31.97 18.14 32.03
CA GLU A 528 31.42 17.86 30.71
C GLU A 528 32.11 18.75 29.66
N CYS A 529 32.68 18.14 28.63
CA CYS A 529 33.50 18.79 27.62
C CYS A 529 32.70 18.99 26.33
N LYS A 530 32.56 20.23 25.86
CA LYS A 530 31.84 20.55 24.62
C LYS A 530 32.71 21.37 23.67
N VAL A 531 32.67 21.07 22.37
CA VAL A 531 33.49 21.77 21.38
C VAL A 531 32.90 23.14 21.04
N ASP A 532 31.60 23.19 20.76
CA ASP A 532 30.90 24.41 20.35
C ASP A 532 29.61 24.60 21.16
N PRO A 533 29.49 25.69 21.95
CA PRO A 533 28.30 25.97 22.74
C PRO A 533 27.06 26.28 21.91
N ASN A 534 27.20 26.66 20.63
CA ASN A 534 26.04 27.03 19.78
C ASN A 534 25.28 25.80 19.23
N ASN A 535 25.89 24.62 19.26
CA ASN A 535 25.29 23.38 18.77
C ASN A 535 24.77 22.48 19.90
N LEU A 536 24.52 23.08 21.07
CA LEU A 536 24.16 22.37 22.30
C LEU A 536 22.71 22.66 22.68
N ASP A 537 21.93 21.63 23.00
CA ASP A 537 20.75 21.84 23.85
C ASP A 537 21.22 21.99 25.30
N LEU A 538 21.43 23.24 25.69
CA LEU A 538 21.93 23.57 27.02
C LEU A 538 20.97 23.09 28.13
N GLY A 539 19.66 23.03 27.89
CA GLY A 539 18.69 22.59 28.90
C GLY A 539 18.90 21.13 29.29
N ASP A 540 18.98 20.28 28.28
CA ASP A 540 19.20 18.83 28.47
C ASP A 540 20.55 18.53 29.10
N GLU A 541 21.59 19.24 28.68
CA GLU A 541 22.95 19.02 29.19
C GLU A 541 23.11 19.43 30.65
N LEU A 542 22.50 20.56 31.04
CA LEU A 542 22.42 20.99 32.44
C LEU A 542 21.67 19.95 33.28
N GLN A 543 20.53 19.46 32.80
CA GLN A 543 19.74 18.45 33.49
C GLN A 543 20.52 17.13 33.64
N HIS A 544 21.20 16.68 32.58
CA HIS A 544 22.04 15.49 32.61
C HIS A 544 23.17 15.61 33.62
N LEU A 545 23.87 16.74 33.67
CA LEU A 545 24.95 16.92 34.64
C LEU A 545 24.42 16.97 36.08
N LYS A 546 23.24 17.59 36.31
CA LYS A 546 22.57 17.56 37.63
C LYS A 546 22.24 16.13 38.07
N GLU A 547 21.65 15.34 37.17
CA GLU A 547 21.33 13.94 37.44
C GLU A 547 22.58 13.15 37.82
N ARG A 548 23.68 13.33 37.07
CA ARG A 548 24.94 12.62 37.32
C ARG A 548 25.58 13.03 38.66
N LEU A 549 25.53 14.31 39.03
CA LEU A 549 25.96 14.76 40.36
C LEU A 549 25.12 14.13 41.48
N SER A 550 23.79 14.09 41.32
CA SER A 550 22.89 13.53 42.34
C SER A 550 23.13 12.04 42.59
N ARG A 551 23.55 11.30 41.55
CA ARG A 551 23.83 9.86 41.59
C ARG A 551 25.25 9.48 42.02
N THR A 552 26.15 10.46 42.14
CA THR A 552 27.52 10.19 42.58
C THR A 552 27.48 9.88 44.08
N ASP A 553 27.65 8.62 44.47
CA ASP A 553 27.55 8.18 45.86
C ASP A 553 28.84 8.52 46.65
N THR A 554 28.83 9.67 47.31
CA THR A 554 29.94 10.15 48.13
C THR A 554 29.45 11.25 49.07
N GLU A 555 30.07 11.32 50.26
CA GLU A 555 29.88 12.40 51.24
C GLU A 555 30.69 13.66 50.89
N LYS A 556 31.61 13.57 49.93
CA LYS A 556 32.43 14.69 49.44
C LYS A 556 31.56 15.77 48.79
N LYS A 557 32.05 17.01 48.80
CA LYS A 557 31.39 18.12 48.10
C LYS A 557 31.35 17.84 46.59
N LYS A 558 30.19 18.02 45.95
CA LYS A 558 30.00 17.71 44.51
C LYS A 558 29.84 18.99 43.71
N ARG A 559 30.51 19.10 42.56
CA ARG A 559 30.34 20.23 41.63
C ARG A 559 30.36 19.78 40.18
N GLY A 560 29.55 20.42 39.35
CA GLY A 560 29.57 20.23 37.91
C GLY A 560 30.24 21.39 37.19
N ILE A 561 31.00 21.10 36.14
CA ILE A 561 31.70 22.10 35.35
C ILE A 561 31.52 21.79 33.87
N PHE A 562 31.26 22.81 33.06
CA PHE A 562 31.32 22.70 31.61
C PHE A 562 32.65 23.25 31.09
N TRP A 563 33.33 22.47 30.26
CA TRP A 563 34.59 22.87 29.63
C TRP A 563 34.37 23.02 28.12
N PHE A 564 34.52 24.23 27.61
CA PHE A 564 34.30 24.53 26.20
C PHE A 564 35.60 24.78 25.44
N TRP A 565 35.67 24.33 24.19
CA TRP A 565 36.73 24.76 23.28
C TRP A 565 36.49 26.20 22.77
N ALA A 566 35.30 26.44 22.21
CA ALA A 566 34.87 27.77 21.78
C ALA A 566 34.23 28.55 22.94
N LYS A 567 34.49 29.86 23.02
CA LYS A 567 33.90 30.72 24.07
C LYS A 567 32.37 30.75 23.92
N PRO A 568 31.58 30.39 24.96
CA PRO A 568 30.14 30.59 24.96
C PRO A 568 29.75 32.07 25.00
N SER A 569 28.54 32.39 24.53
CA SER A 569 27.97 33.72 24.73
C SER A 569 27.80 34.01 26.22
N ASP A 570 27.82 35.30 26.59
CA ASP A 570 27.68 35.69 28.00
C ASP A 570 26.32 35.21 28.58
N ILE A 571 25.26 35.19 27.77
CA ILE A 571 23.94 34.61 28.13
C ILE A 571 24.05 33.12 28.50
N THR A 572 24.82 32.34 27.73
CA THR A 572 25.02 30.91 28.02
C THR A 572 25.80 30.72 29.31
N ILE A 573 26.82 31.56 29.57
CA ILE A 573 27.60 31.54 30.81
C ILE A 573 26.69 31.84 32.01
N ASP A 574 25.94 32.95 31.95
CA ASP A 574 25.02 33.37 33.03
C ASP A 574 24.01 32.26 33.35
N ARG A 575 23.53 31.56 32.33
CA ARG A 575 22.56 30.47 32.49
C ARG A 575 23.18 29.22 33.12
N ILE A 576 24.41 28.86 32.77
CA ILE A 576 25.16 27.77 33.42
C ILE A 576 25.38 28.10 34.90
N GLU A 577 25.80 29.33 35.20
CA GLU A 577 26.09 29.80 36.56
C GLU A 577 24.84 29.87 37.43
N LYS A 578 23.72 30.35 36.87
CA LYS A 578 22.41 30.39 37.56
C LYS A 578 21.93 29.01 38.01
N GLU A 579 22.31 27.96 37.29
CA GLU A 579 21.97 26.57 37.61
C GLU A 579 22.97 25.90 38.58
N GLY A 580 23.95 26.66 39.09
CA GLY A 580 24.91 26.22 40.10
C GLY A 580 26.16 25.54 39.51
N PHE A 581 26.40 25.68 38.21
CA PHE A 581 27.56 25.12 37.52
C PHE A 581 28.60 26.20 37.20
N THR A 582 29.82 25.77 36.87
CA THR A 582 30.88 26.68 36.41
C THR A 582 31.27 26.37 34.98
N CYS A 583 31.74 27.38 34.25
CA CYS A 583 32.16 27.26 32.86
C CYS A 583 33.64 27.64 32.68
N GLU A 584 34.39 26.85 31.92
CA GLU A 584 35.80 27.11 31.61
C GLU A 584 36.06 26.99 30.10
N ILE A 585 37.08 27.72 29.62
CA ILE A 585 37.47 27.71 28.21
C ILE A 585 38.81 27.01 28.05
N ILE A 586 38.77 25.76 27.59
CA ILE A 586 39.93 24.87 27.44
C ILE A 586 41.01 25.53 26.59
N LYS A 587 40.61 26.18 25.49
CA LYS A 587 41.50 26.88 24.57
C LYS A 587 42.40 27.91 25.27
N ASN A 588 41.90 28.56 26.32
CA ASN A 588 42.67 29.55 27.09
C ASN A 588 43.63 28.88 28.08
N LEU A 589 43.26 27.71 28.61
CA LEU A 589 44.09 26.92 29.51
C LEU A 589 45.29 26.32 28.76
N ILE A 590 45.06 25.73 27.58
CA ILE A 590 46.10 25.16 26.71
C ILE A 590 47.11 26.22 26.26
N GLN A 591 46.66 27.44 25.95
CA GLN A 591 47.56 28.53 25.53
C GLN A 591 48.59 28.92 26.60
N LYS A 592 48.30 28.65 27.86
CA LYS A 592 49.21 28.92 28.98
C LYS A 592 50.21 27.76 29.22
N ASP A 593 50.03 26.62 28.56
CA ASP A 593 50.90 25.45 28.72
C ASP A 593 52.20 25.61 27.91
N ARG A 594 53.34 25.60 28.62
CA ARG A 594 54.67 25.80 28.03
C ARG A 594 55.12 24.64 27.13
N HIS A 595 54.48 23.47 27.20
CA HIS A 595 54.83 22.29 26.40
C HIS A 595 54.09 22.23 25.05
N ILE A 596 53.10 23.11 24.82
CA ILE A 596 52.32 23.16 23.59
C ILE A 596 52.77 24.36 22.76
N SER A 597 53.53 24.11 21.70
CA SER A 597 53.99 25.17 20.81
C SER A 597 52.83 25.81 20.04
N LYS A 598 52.98 27.09 19.67
CA LYS A 598 52.01 27.85 18.88
C LYS A 598 51.56 27.10 17.61
N LYS A 599 52.51 26.48 16.89
CA LYS A 599 52.24 25.69 15.68
C LYS A 599 51.29 24.51 15.94
N LYS A 600 51.49 23.77 17.04
CA LYS A 600 50.61 22.65 17.43
C LYS A 600 49.22 23.17 17.81
N LEU A 601 49.16 24.32 18.49
CA LEU A 601 47.90 24.97 18.87
C LEU A 601 47.09 25.42 17.65
N ASP A 602 47.75 25.90 16.60
CA ASP A 602 47.09 26.26 15.34
C ASP A 602 46.56 25.03 14.57
N THR A 603 47.30 23.91 14.57
CA THR A 603 46.79 22.63 14.04
C THR A 603 45.55 22.15 14.80
N LEU A 604 45.55 22.28 16.13
CA LEU A 604 44.39 21.92 16.96
C LEU A 604 43.19 22.82 16.72
N ARG A 605 43.41 24.13 16.54
CA ARG A 605 42.35 25.06 16.11
C ARG A 605 41.75 24.64 14.79
N TYR A 606 42.56 24.24 13.82
CA TYR A 606 42.07 23.77 12.53
C TYR A 606 41.18 22.52 12.70
N VAL A 607 41.64 21.51 13.44
CA VAL A 607 40.89 20.26 13.66
C VAL A 607 39.59 20.51 14.45
N LEU A 608 39.67 21.25 15.56
CA LEU A 608 38.53 21.48 16.45
C LEU A 608 37.55 22.53 15.93
N ASN A 609 37.92 23.31 14.91
CA ASN A 609 37.01 24.23 14.22
C ASN A 609 36.64 23.76 12.80
N TYR A 610 37.06 22.56 12.39
CA TYR A 610 36.76 22.07 11.04
C TYR A 610 35.25 21.84 10.86
N LYS A 611 34.63 22.61 9.98
CA LYS A 611 33.18 22.54 9.67
C LYS A 611 32.85 21.71 8.42
N GLY A 612 33.84 21.02 7.83
CA GLY A 612 33.68 20.39 6.51
C GLY A 612 33.82 21.42 5.38
N THR A 613 33.96 20.95 4.15
CA THR A 613 34.11 21.79 2.94
C THR A 613 32.82 22.52 2.53
N ALA A 614 31.71 22.35 3.24
CA ALA A 614 30.42 22.96 2.91
C ALA A 614 30.44 24.50 2.96
N ASP A 615 31.26 25.11 3.83
CA ASP A 615 31.33 26.57 3.94
C ASP A 615 32.35 27.21 2.97
N ARG A 616 33.11 26.42 2.19
CA ARG A 616 34.10 26.97 1.24
C ARG A 616 33.53 27.27 -0.14
N GLU A 617 32.39 26.70 -0.51
CA GLU A 617 31.78 26.97 -1.82
C GLU A 617 31.01 28.30 -1.87
N ASP A 618 30.55 28.82 -0.72
CA ASP A 618 29.83 30.11 -0.66
C ASP A 618 30.74 31.33 -0.36
N SER A 619 32.02 31.14 -0.06
CA SER A 619 32.94 32.24 0.32
C SER A 619 33.99 32.59 -0.74
N PHE A 620 33.92 32.00 -1.94
CA PHE A 620 34.94 32.20 -2.99
C PHE A 620 34.62 33.33 -4.00
N ASP A 621 33.44 33.97 -3.90
CA ASP A 621 33.01 34.99 -4.86
C ASP A 621 33.18 36.45 -4.41
N SER A 622 33.68 36.73 -3.20
CA SER A 622 33.75 38.11 -2.68
C SER A 622 35.11 38.80 -2.76
N ASP A 623 36.16 38.17 -3.32
CA ASP A 623 37.54 38.71 -3.20
C ASP A 623 38.41 38.67 -4.47
N MET A 624 37.78 38.68 -5.66
CA MET A 624 38.50 38.97 -6.91
C MET A 624 38.07 40.34 -7.45
N GLY A 625 38.68 41.38 -6.89
CA GLY A 625 38.68 42.72 -7.48
C GLY A 625 39.37 42.71 -8.84
N ILE A 626 38.56 42.64 -9.91
CA ILE A 626 39.02 42.92 -11.28
C ILE A 626 39.02 44.45 -11.47
N PRO A 627 40.16 45.09 -11.79
CA PRO A 627 40.19 46.51 -12.06
C PRO A 627 39.53 46.80 -13.41
N ARG A 628 38.55 47.69 -13.41
CA ARG A 628 37.98 48.26 -14.64
C ARG A 628 39.00 49.22 -15.27
N SER A 629 39.44 48.92 -16.49
CA SER A 629 40.00 49.91 -17.40
C SER A 629 39.54 49.64 -18.84
N MET A 630 38.94 50.70 -19.41
CA MET A 630 38.34 50.91 -20.75
C MET A 630 37.06 50.17 -21.07
#